data_AF-A0A0W4ZV48-F1
#
_entry.id   AF-A0A0W4ZV48-F1
#
_cell.length_a   1.000
_cell.length_b   1.000
_cell.length_c   1.000
_cell.angle_alpha   90.00
_cell.angle_beta   90.00
_cell.angle_gamma   90.00
#
_symmetry.space_group_name_H-M   'P 1'
#
loop_
_entity.id
_entity.type
_entity.pdbx_description
1 polymer ?
#
loop_
_entity_poly.entity_id
_entity_poly.type
_entity_poly.pdbx_seq_one_letter_code
_entity_poly.pdbx_strand_id
1 'polypeptide(L)'
;MAEMIAQFLQQSTKSSVQEDQEEAGSLITLDLRGEKIVLEREELISLPESILLCLFPNGWMINEGMNGEPVFVDYDSSILSYVIQFFCESVSTSRIEQEALNEQRAPFPGKVAIIVLKEDLDFYVIAPSPDDTKEETQGERICNRHMLKREVGKRLVDIDGVFDGLWRTKNVESNGGIGTSEQYLIDMLCSSGFKKEDKWPRRVLEPSRACISSLALTEVKNNDKPSTSINTSQKLLLFWRKPARKCWWDCMEFTNIEGSMGKVKVWARRVWTLELSILSVK
;
A
#
# COMPACT_ATOMS: atom_id res chain seq x y z
N MET A 1 15.33 -1.90 -17.87
CA MET A 1 14.99 -1.53 -16.48
C MET A 1 16.24 -1.04 -15.73
N ALA A 2 17.35 -1.80 -15.72
CA ALA A 2 18.65 -1.32 -15.21
C ALA A 2 19.25 -0.15 -16.03
N GLU A 3 19.05 -0.12 -17.35
CA GLU A 3 19.61 0.95 -18.22
C GLU A 3 18.90 2.30 -18.09
N MET A 4 17.63 2.32 -17.67
CA MET A 4 16.88 3.58 -17.51
C MET A 4 17.32 4.33 -16.24
N ILE A 5 17.72 3.59 -15.21
CA ILE A 5 18.32 4.11 -13.98
C ILE A 5 19.77 4.59 -14.24
N ALA A 6 20.52 3.89 -15.09
CA ALA A 6 21.88 4.28 -15.45
C ALA A 6 21.96 5.59 -16.26
N GLN A 7 20.95 5.90 -17.07
CA GLN A 7 20.94 7.14 -17.87
C GLN A 7 20.69 8.40 -17.04
N PHE A 8 19.99 8.30 -15.90
CA PHE A 8 19.83 9.43 -14.98
C PHE A 8 21.16 9.81 -14.28
N LEU A 9 22.07 8.84 -14.10
CA LEU A 9 23.36 9.05 -13.44
C LEU A 9 24.44 9.71 -14.32
N GLN A 10 24.25 9.77 -15.65
CA GLN A 10 25.29 10.29 -16.57
C GLN A 10 25.16 11.78 -16.92
N GLN A 11 24.06 12.46 -16.58
CA GLN A 11 23.89 13.87 -16.94
C GLN A 11 24.41 14.88 -15.90
N SER A 12 24.86 14.44 -14.72
CA SER A 12 25.26 15.36 -13.63
C SER A 12 26.78 15.62 -13.51
N THR A 13 27.64 15.07 -14.38
CA THR A 13 29.10 15.24 -14.21
C THR A 13 29.76 15.95 -15.39
N LYS A 14 29.78 17.28 -15.33
CA LYS A 14 30.81 18.10 -15.99
C LYS A 14 30.90 19.50 -15.40
N SER A 15 31.70 19.68 -14.35
CA SER A 15 32.66 20.79 -14.23
C SER A 15 33.45 20.79 -12.91
N SER A 16 34.76 20.91 -13.08
CA SER A 16 35.82 21.45 -12.19
C SER A 16 36.12 20.77 -10.83
N VAL A 17 37.32 20.21 -10.82
CA VAL A 17 38.18 19.85 -9.69
C VAL A 17 38.37 21.01 -8.71
N GLN A 18 38.02 20.79 -7.43
CA GLN A 18 38.74 21.29 -6.26
C GLN A 18 38.32 20.49 -5.01
N GLU A 19 39.30 20.20 -4.15
CA GLU A 19 39.19 19.38 -2.95
C GLU A 19 38.14 19.94 -1.97
N ASP A 20 37.06 19.18 -1.77
CA ASP A 20 36.24 19.23 -0.56
C ASP A 20 35.83 17.80 -0.21
N GLN A 21 35.85 17.48 1.08
CA GLN A 21 35.29 16.25 1.63
C GLN A 21 33.77 16.29 1.46
N GLU A 22 33.26 16.03 0.27
CA GLU A 22 31.82 15.90 0.01
C GLU A 22 31.34 14.54 0.54
N GLU A 23 30.40 14.58 1.49
CA GLU A 23 29.61 13.45 1.99
C GLU A 23 29.19 12.54 0.83
N ALA A 24 29.88 11.39 0.69
CA ALA A 24 29.41 10.29 -0.13
C ALA A 24 28.03 9.87 0.41
N GLY A 25 26.98 10.24 -0.31
CA GLY A 25 25.58 10.08 0.07
C GLY A 25 25.28 8.67 0.57
N SER A 26 25.00 8.58 1.87
CA SER A 26 23.86 7.96 2.57
C SER A 26 23.10 6.74 2.00
N LEU A 27 23.57 6.05 0.95
CA LEU A 27 22.86 4.92 0.34
C LEU A 27 22.61 3.79 1.33
N ILE A 28 21.40 3.27 1.33
CA ILE A 28 20.95 2.17 2.18
C ILE A 28 20.51 1.02 1.26
N THR A 29 21.01 -0.19 1.53
CA THR A 29 20.56 -1.40 0.85
C THR A 29 19.55 -2.12 1.73
N LEU A 30 18.33 -2.32 1.23
CA LEU A 30 17.29 -3.13 1.86
C LEU A 30 17.24 -4.51 1.18
N ASP A 31 17.28 -5.58 1.97
CA ASP A 31 17.04 -6.94 1.50
C ASP A 31 15.62 -7.37 1.89
N LEU A 32 14.76 -7.46 0.89
CA LEU A 32 13.32 -7.68 0.98
C LEU A 32 13.01 -9.10 0.52
N ARG A 33 13.26 -10.07 1.41
CA ARG A 33 13.07 -11.51 1.16
C ARG A 33 13.97 -12.05 0.02
N GLY A 34 15.21 -11.57 -0.04
CA GLY A 34 16.20 -11.93 -1.05
C GLY A 34 16.29 -10.96 -2.22
N GLU A 35 15.32 -10.05 -2.38
CA GLU A 35 15.35 -9.00 -3.39
C GLU A 35 15.96 -7.73 -2.81
N LYS A 36 17.02 -7.22 -3.45
CA LYS A 36 17.74 -6.05 -2.95
C LYS A 36 17.27 -4.77 -3.63
N ILE A 37 16.90 -3.77 -2.83
CA ILE A 37 16.58 -2.42 -3.29
C ILE A 37 17.55 -1.45 -2.61
N VAL A 38 18.20 -0.60 -3.40
CA VAL A 38 19.11 0.44 -2.92
C VAL A 38 18.40 1.79 -3.04
N LEU A 39 18.42 2.58 -1.97
CA LEU A 39 17.79 3.89 -1.88
C LEU A 39 18.73 4.89 -1.24
N GLU A 40 18.62 6.16 -1.60
CA GLU A 40 19.20 7.23 -0.80
C GLU A 40 18.45 7.38 0.52
N ARG A 41 19.12 7.84 1.58
CA ARG A 41 18.48 8.08 2.88
C ARG A 41 17.34 9.08 2.76
N GLU A 42 17.52 10.10 1.93
CA GLU A 42 16.56 11.13 1.60
C GLU A 42 15.29 10.55 0.94
N GLU A 43 15.46 9.59 0.02
CA GLU A 43 14.36 8.86 -0.60
C GLU A 43 13.62 8.01 0.45
N LEU A 44 14.36 7.30 1.30
CA LEU A 44 13.79 6.47 2.35
C LEU A 44 12.93 7.30 3.32
N ILE A 45 13.44 8.42 3.84
CA ILE A 45 12.68 9.28 4.76
C ILE A 45 11.50 10.01 4.10
N SER A 46 11.47 10.06 2.76
CA SER A 46 10.35 10.64 2.00
C SER A 46 9.18 9.67 1.81
N LEU A 47 9.40 8.37 2.07
CA LEU A 47 8.35 7.37 1.99
C LEU A 47 7.22 7.64 2.99
N PRO A 48 5.99 7.18 2.70
CA PRO A 48 4.86 7.30 3.62
C PRO A 48 5.16 6.65 4.97
N GLU A 49 4.66 7.24 6.06
CA GLU A 49 4.83 6.73 7.43
C GLU A 49 4.29 5.30 7.55
N SER A 50 3.15 5.02 6.91
CA SER A 50 2.57 3.67 6.87
C SER A 50 3.47 2.62 6.22
N ILE A 51 4.34 3.00 5.29
CA ILE A 51 5.33 2.11 4.66
C ILE A 51 6.56 1.98 5.55
N LEU A 52 7.06 3.10 6.08
CA LEU A 52 8.20 3.12 7.01
C LEU A 52 7.96 2.25 8.25
N LEU A 53 6.75 2.27 8.81
CA LEU A 53 6.36 1.42 9.93
C LEU A 53 6.34 -0.08 9.58
N CYS A 54 6.16 -0.43 8.31
CA CYS A 54 6.25 -1.83 7.86
C CYS A 54 7.70 -2.26 7.65
N LEU A 55 8.54 -1.36 7.12
CA LEU A 55 9.96 -1.62 6.91
C LEU A 55 10.71 -1.69 8.24
N PHE A 56 10.38 -0.80 9.18
CA PHE A 56 11.06 -0.63 10.46
C PHE A 56 10.04 -0.59 11.62
N PRO A 57 9.46 -1.74 11.99
CA PRO A 57 8.41 -1.80 13.02
C PRO A 57 8.90 -1.35 14.41
N ASN A 58 10.22 -1.44 14.66
CA ASN A 58 10.85 -0.99 15.90
C ASN A 58 11.50 0.40 15.78
N GLY A 59 11.25 1.10 14.68
CA GLY A 59 11.94 2.33 14.30
C GLY A 59 13.21 2.07 13.50
N TRP A 60 13.61 3.06 12.71
CA TRP A 60 14.85 3.06 11.95
C TRP A 60 15.98 3.66 12.80
N MET A 61 17.07 2.93 12.95
CA MET A 61 18.28 3.48 13.58
C MET A 61 19.16 4.09 12.49
N ILE A 62 19.56 5.36 12.65
CA ILE A 62 20.37 6.13 11.66
C ILE A 62 21.66 5.40 11.26
N ASN A 63 22.16 4.50 12.11
CA ASN A 63 23.38 3.72 11.90
C ASN A 63 23.18 2.37 11.21
N GLU A 64 21.94 1.93 10.98
CA GLU A 64 21.65 0.70 10.23
C GLU A 64 22.06 0.87 8.76
N GLY A 65 22.80 -0.10 8.24
CA GLY A 65 23.32 -0.08 6.86
C GLY A 65 24.51 0.85 6.61
N MET A 66 24.99 1.62 7.60
CA MET A 66 26.09 2.59 7.40
C MET A 66 27.44 1.96 7.01
N ASN A 67 27.64 0.66 7.25
CA ASN A 67 28.86 -0.06 6.86
C ASN A 67 28.74 -0.75 5.49
N GLY A 68 27.67 -0.49 4.73
CA GLY A 68 27.38 -1.19 3.47
C GLY A 68 26.71 -2.55 3.63
N GLU A 69 26.39 -2.95 4.87
CA GLU A 69 25.64 -4.17 5.15
C GLU A 69 24.15 -3.99 4.80
N PRO A 70 23.51 -4.97 4.14
CA PRO A 70 22.09 -4.89 3.83
C PRO A 70 21.23 -4.97 5.09
N VAL A 71 20.18 -4.16 5.15
CA VAL A 71 19.16 -4.24 6.20
C VAL A 71 18.09 -5.24 5.74
N PHE A 72 17.97 -6.34 6.47
CA PHE A 72 17.00 -7.39 6.18
C PHE A 72 15.63 -7.01 6.72
N VAL A 73 14.62 -7.01 5.84
CA VAL A 73 13.27 -6.59 6.16
C VAL A 73 12.28 -7.64 5.63
N ASP A 74 11.40 -8.14 6.49
CA ASP A 74 10.31 -9.04 6.10
C ASP A 74 9.16 -8.24 5.45
N TYR A 75 9.40 -7.76 4.24
CA TYR A 75 8.43 -6.98 3.46
C TYR A 75 8.46 -7.41 1.99
N ASP A 76 7.33 -7.26 1.30
CA ASP A 76 7.24 -7.62 -0.10
C ASP A 76 7.87 -6.54 -0.99
N SER A 77 8.88 -6.94 -1.77
CA SER A 77 9.62 -6.02 -2.64
C SER A 77 8.74 -5.38 -3.71
N SER A 78 7.74 -6.10 -4.23
CA SER A 78 6.86 -5.58 -5.28
C SER A 78 5.97 -4.43 -4.81
N ILE A 79 5.64 -4.40 -3.52
CA ILE A 79 4.90 -3.30 -2.90
C ILE A 79 5.82 -2.07 -2.78
N LEU A 80 7.04 -2.24 -2.27
CA LEU A 80 7.97 -1.12 -2.13
C LEU A 80 8.37 -0.53 -3.48
N SER A 81 8.69 -1.38 -4.47
CA SER A 81 9.01 -0.93 -5.83
C SER A 81 7.85 -0.15 -6.45
N TYR A 82 6.60 -0.57 -6.21
CA TYR A 82 5.42 0.17 -6.68
C TYR A 82 5.30 1.56 -6.06
N VAL A 83 5.59 1.69 -4.75
CA VAL A 83 5.59 3.00 -4.08
C VAL A 83 6.65 3.92 -4.67
N ILE A 84 7.90 3.44 -4.76
CA ILE A 84 9.02 4.23 -5.26
C ILE A 84 8.73 4.68 -6.70
N GLN A 85 8.37 3.74 -7.56
CA GLN A 85 8.08 4.02 -8.96
C GLN A 85 6.97 5.07 -9.10
N PHE A 86 5.86 4.91 -8.38
CA PHE A 86 4.75 5.85 -8.43
C PHE A 86 5.20 7.25 -7.96
N PHE A 87 5.94 7.35 -6.85
CA PHE A 87 6.42 8.63 -6.32
C PHE A 87 7.35 9.34 -7.30
N CYS A 88 8.30 8.61 -7.90
CA CYS A 88 9.20 9.15 -8.91
C CYS A 88 8.45 9.64 -10.16
N GLU A 89 7.50 8.85 -10.67
CA GLU A 89 6.69 9.20 -11.83
C GLU A 89 5.82 10.44 -11.59
N SER A 90 5.19 10.53 -10.41
CA SER A 90 4.34 11.67 -10.05
C SER A 90 5.14 12.98 -9.93
N VAL A 91 6.33 12.93 -9.31
CA VAL A 91 7.21 14.10 -9.22
C VAL A 91 7.71 14.51 -10.61
N SER A 92 8.10 13.54 -11.45
CA SER A 92 8.62 13.81 -12.80
C SER A 92 7.56 14.45 -13.70
N THR A 93 6.33 13.91 -13.68
CA THR A 93 5.20 14.43 -14.46
C THR A 93 4.85 15.85 -14.04
N SER A 94 4.85 16.12 -12.73
CA SER A 94 4.50 17.43 -12.19
C SER A 94 5.52 18.52 -12.54
N ARG A 95 6.83 18.19 -12.65
CA ARG A 95 7.85 19.14 -13.14
C ARG A 95 7.54 19.60 -14.56
N ILE A 96 7.23 18.65 -15.44
CA ILE A 96 6.93 18.92 -16.85
C ILE A 96 5.67 19.79 -16.99
N GLU A 97 4.65 19.53 -16.17
CA GLU A 97 3.41 20.33 -16.19
C GLU A 97 3.62 21.77 -15.69
N GLN A 98 4.47 21.97 -14.67
CA GLN A 98 4.82 23.32 -14.16
C GLN A 98 5.61 24.14 -15.19
N GLU A 99 6.48 23.51 -15.96
CA GLU A 99 7.21 24.17 -17.05
C GLU A 99 6.29 24.59 -18.21
N ALA A 100 5.13 23.92 -18.37
CA ALA A 100 4.23 24.11 -19.51
C ALA A 100 3.02 25.04 -19.25
N LEU A 101 2.58 25.27 -18.00
CA LEU A 101 1.33 25.98 -17.68
C LEU A 101 1.41 26.89 -16.44
N ASN A 102 0.62 27.97 -16.44
CA ASN A 102 0.51 28.94 -15.33
C ASN A 102 -0.27 28.33 -14.14
N GLU A 103 0.39 28.25 -12.98
CA GLU A 103 0.13 27.41 -11.78
C GLU A 103 -1.23 27.57 -11.04
N GLN A 104 -2.19 28.33 -11.55
CA GLN A 104 -3.23 28.93 -10.71
C GLN A 104 -4.37 28.00 -10.24
N ARG A 105 -4.29 26.68 -10.47
CA ARG A 105 -5.39 25.77 -10.12
C ARG A 105 -5.05 24.57 -9.27
N ALA A 106 -3.77 24.21 -9.03
CA ALA A 106 -3.44 22.98 -8.29
C ALA A 106 -3.92 23.02 -6.81
N PRO A 107 -4.42 21.91 -6.24
CA PRO A 107 -4.86 21.89 -4.84
C PRO A 107 -3.72 22.16 -3.85
N PHE A 108 -2.49 21.82 -4.28
CA PHE A 108 -1.26 22.08 -3.57
C PHE A 108 -0.26 22.72 -4.56
N PRO A 109 -0.19 24.06 -4.63
CA PRO A 109 0.72 24.76 -5.54
C PRO A 109 2.18 24.32 -5.33
N GLY A 110 2.89 24.01 -6.40
CA GLY A 110 4.29 23.57 -6.35
C GLY A 110 4.51 22.16 -5.78
N LYS A 111 3.45 21.40 -5.49
CA LYS A 111 3.55 20.12 -4.77
C LYS A 111 2.70 19.02 -5.40
N VAL A 112 3.15 17.80 -5.25
CA VAL A 112 2.40 16.59 -5.60
C VAL A 112 1.76 16.05 -4.34
N ALA A 113 0.46 15.82 -4.36
CA ALA A 113 -0.24 15.14 -3.28
C ALA A 113 -0.68 13.74 -3.75
N ILE A 114 -0.25 12.73 -3.01
CA ILE A 114 -0.52 11.32 -3.29
C ILE A 114 -1.28 10.75 -2.11
N ILE A 115 -2.44 10.16 -2.39
CA ILE A 115 -3.16 9.35 -1.42
C ILE A 115 -2.55 7.96 -1.40
N VAL A 116 -2.15 7.52 -0.21
CA VAL A 116 -1.65 6.19 0.08
C VAL A 116 -2.73 5.42 0.82
N LEU A 117 -3.31 4.42 0.15
CA LEU A 117 -4.33 3.55 0.72
C LEU A 117 -3.76 2.15 0.88
N LYS A 118 -3.65 1.68 2.12
CA LYS A 118 -3.12 0.37 2.48
C LYS A 118 -4.19 -0.47 3.16
N GLU A 119 -4.25 -1.76 2.85
CA GLU A 119 -5.04 -2.75 3.58
C GLU A 119 -4.13 -3.84 4.15
N ASP A 120 -4.33 -4.17 5.43
CA ASP A 120 -3.92 -5.44 6.03
C ASP A 120 -5.17 -6.28 6.32
N LEU A 121 -5.25 -7.45 5.71
CA LEU A 121 -6.35 -8.39 5.86
C LEU A 121 -5.84 -9.66 6.54
N ASP A 122 -6.01 -9.73 7.86
CA ASP A 122 -5.78 -10.96 8.62
C ASP A 122 -7.00 -11.88 8.45
N PHE A 123 -6.80 -13.14 8.09
CA PHE A 123 -7.91 -14.08 7.91
C PHE A 123 -7.78 -15.35 8.75
N TYR A 124 -8.93 -15.84 9.21
CA TYR A 124 -9.08 -16.95 10.12
C TYR A 124 -9.99 -17.97 9.48
N VAL A 125 -9.40 -19.09 9.08
CA VAL A 125 -10.12 -20.20 8.45
C VAL A 125 -10.69 -21.11 9.54
N ILE A 126 -12.01 -21.23 9.57
CA ILE A 126 -12.70 -22.22 10.38
C ILE A 126 -12.80 -23.47 9.52
N ALA A 127 -11.96 -24.46 9.84
CA ALA A 127 -12.04 -25.76 9.19
C ALA A 127 -13.42 -26.38 9.48
N PRO A 128 -14.05 -27.03 8.49
CA PRO A 128 -15.24 -27.84 8.75
C PRO A 128 -14.92 -28.90 9.81
N SER A 129 -15.93 -29.34 10.55
CA SER A 129 -15.77 -30.39 11.56
C SER A 129 -15.06 -31.60 10.94
N PRO A 130 -14.11 -32.23 11.66
CA PRO A 130 -13.43 -33.40 11.15
C PRO A 130 -14.45 -34.49 10.80
N ASP A 131 -14.23 -35.18 9.69
CA ASP A 131 -14.92 -36.45 9.46
C ASP A 131 -14.40 -37.43 10.51
N ASP A 132 -15.26 -37.86 11.43
CA ASP A 132 -14.93 -38.82 12.50
C ASP A 132 -14.42 -40.17 11.97
N THR A 133 -14.48 -40.39 10.65
CA THR A 133 -14.04 -41.60 9.94
C THR A 133 -12.57 -41.61 9.57
N LYS A 134 -11.84 -40.49 9.66
CA LYS A 134 -10.40 -40.44 9.32
C LYS A 134 -9.54 -40.25 10.56
N GLU A 135 -8.82 -41.31 10.94
CA GLU A 135 -7.73 -41.20 11.92
C GLU A 135 -6.57 -40.43 11.28
N GLU A 136 -6.55 -39.10 11.47
CA GLU A 136 -5.42 -38.25 11.06
C GLU A 136 -4.42 -38.10 12.20
N THR A 137 -3.14 -38.28 11.89
CA THR A 137 -2.07 -37.96 12.83
C THR A 137 -2.03 -36.45 13.12
N GLN A 138 -1.47 -36.05 14.25
CA GLN A 138 -1.33 -34.63 14.59
C GLN A 138 -0.56 -33.83 13.54
N GLY A 139 0.46 -34.43 12.90
CA GLY A 139 1.24 -33.80 11.84
C GLY A 139 0.40 -33.53 10.58
N GLU A 140 -0.36 -34.52 10.12
CA GLU A 140 -1.24 -34.40 8.95
C GLU A 140 -2.30 -33.31 9.17
N ARG A 141 -2.91 -33.25 10.36
CA ARG A 141 -3.90 -32.21 10.71
C ARG A 141 -3.33 -30.80 10.60
N ILE A 142 -2.09 -30.61 11.03
CA ILE A 142 -1.40 -29.31 10.94
C ILE A 142 -1.15 -28.96 9.46
N CYS A 143 -0.54 -29.87 8.70
CA CYS A 143 -0.26 -29.69 7.28
C CYS A 143 -1.54 -29.39 6.48
N ASN A 144 -2.60 -30.16 6.67
CA ASN A 144 -3.91 -29.95 6.02
C ASN A 144 -4.47 -28.57 6.32
N ARG A 145 -4.36 -28.10 7.57
CA ARG A 145 -4.79 -26.75 7.95
C ARG A 145 -3.95 -25.64 7.32
N HIS A 146 -2.64 -25.84 7.18
CA HIS A 146 -1.77 -24.89 6.47
C HIS A 146 -2.12 -24.80 4.99
N MET A 147 -2.32 -25.94 4.32
CA MET A 147 -2.75 -25.99 2.92
C MET A 147 -4.12 -25.32 2.76
N LEU A 148 -5.08 -25.64 3.61
CA LEU A 148 -6.42 -25.03 3.58
C LEU A 148 -6.35 -23.49 3.73
N LYS A 149 -5.53 -23.00 4.66
CA LYS A 149 -5.30 -21.55 4.82
C LYS A 149 -4.68 -20.93 3.57
N ARG A 150 -3.72 -21.62 2.93
CA ARG A 150 -3.06 -21.15 1.72
C ARG A 150 -4.05 -21.06 0.56
N GLU A 151 -4.89 -22.07 0.37
CA GLU A 151 -5.90 -22.09 -0.69
C GLU A 151 -6.99 -21.04 -0.48
N VAL A 152 -7.49 -20.88 0.75
CA VAL A 152 -8.41 -19.79 1.08
C VAL A 152 -7.74 -18.43 0.82
N GLY A 153 -6.48 -18.28 1.21
CA GLY A 153 -5.71 -17.05 0.96
C GLY A 153 -5.67 -16.71 -0.54
N LYS A 154 -5.43 -17.68 -1.42
CA LYS A 154 -5.45 -17.46 -2.88
C LYS A 154 -6.81 -16.94 -3.34
N ARG A 155 -7.91 -17.52 -2.86
CA ARG A 155 -9.28 -17.05 -3.20
C ARG A 155 -9.57 -15.64 -2.67
N LEU A 156 -9.01 -15.27 -1.52
CA LEU A 156 -9.14 -13.92 -0.97
C LEU A 156 -8.29 -12.87 -1.71
N VAL A 157 -7.19 -13.28 -2.35
CA VAL A 157 -6.42 -12.42 -3.25
C VAL A 157 -7.25 -12.05 -4.48
N ASP A 158 -8.01 -13.00 -5.05
CA ASP A 158 -8.89 -12.77 -6.21
C ASP A 158 -10.01 -11.76 -5.94
N ILE A 159 -10.36 -11.53 -4.67
CA ILE A 159 -11.32 -10.50 -4.25
C ILE A 159 -10.56 -9.19 -4.10
N ASP A 160 -10.35 -8.54 -5.23
CA ASP A 160 -9.35 -7.50 -5.42
C ASP A 160 -9.92 -6.07 -5.55
N GLY A 161 -11.23 -5.86 -5.42
CA GLY A 161 -11.81 -4.52 -5.40
C GLY A 161 -11.30 -3.68 -4.22
N VAL A 162 -10.94 -2.42 -4.47
CA VAL A 162 -10.50 -1.49 -3.41
C VAL A 162 -11.64 -1.25 -2.42
N PHE A 163 -12.87 -1.03 -2.88
CA PHE A 163 -14.00 -0.68 -2.02
C PHE A 163 -14.86 -1.85 -1.54
N ASP A 164 -14.60 -3.05 -2.05
CA ASP A 164 -15.33 -4.28 -1.77
C ASP A 164 -15.57 -4.54 -0.28
N GLY A 165 -14.53 -4.36 0.56
CA GLY A 165 -14.63 -4.59 2.00
C GLY A 165 -15.53 -3.60 2.72
N LEU A 166 -15.66 -2.37 2.21
CA LEU A 166 -16.58 -1.37 2.75
C LEU A 166 -18.02 -1.62 2.31
N TRP A 167 -18.24 -1.97 1.04
CA TRP A 167 -19.58 -2.28 0.50
C TRP A 167 -20.24 -3.45 1.23
N ARG A 168 -19.47 -4.48 1.60
CA ARG A 168 -19.97 -5.67 2.32
C ARG A 168 -20.37 -5.40 3.77
N THR A 169 -19.96 -4.27 4.35
CA THR A 169 -20.37 -3.92 5.70
C THR A 169 -21.88 -3.65 5.68
N LYS A 170 -22.67 -4.45 6.42
CA LYS A 170 -24.15 -4.52 6.44
C LYS A 170 -24.92 -3.21 6.75
N ASN A 171 -24.24 -2.08 6.79
CA ASN A 171 -24.81 -0.78 7.15
C ASN A 171 -25.15 0.10 5.93
N VAL A 172 -24.76 -0.29 4.70
CA VAL A 172 -24.95 0.57 3.51
C VAL A 172 -26.42 0.67 3.06
N GLU A 173 -27.23 -0.36 3.28
CA GLU A 173 -28.64 -0.38 2.85
C GLU A 173 -29.64 0.04 3.96
N SER A 174 -29.21 0.16 5.21
CA SER A 174 -30.14 0.31 6.36
C SER A 174 -30.45 1.76 6.78
N ASN A 175 -29.80 2.77 6.19
CA ASN A 175 -29.88 4.16 6.70
C ASN A 175 -30.71 5.13 5.83
N GLY A 176 -31.90 4.71 5.37
CA GLY A 176 -33.01 5.62 5.07
C GLY A 176 -32.67 6.88 4.24
N GLY A 177 -31.81 6.77 3.24
CA GLY A 177 -31.44 7.87 2.33
C GLY A 177 -30.32 8.81 2.79
N ILE A 178 -29.72 8.61 3.97
CA ILE A 178 -28.48 9.32 4.38
C ILE A 178 -27.30 8.38 4.13
N GLY A 179 -26.35 8.82 3.28
CA GLY A 179 -25.14 8.06 3.01
C GLY A 179 -24.39 7.69 4.30
N THR A 180 -23.91 6.46 4.39
CA THR A 180 -23.12 6.01 5.53
C THR A 180 -21.77 6.73 5.57
N SER A 181 -21.07 6.69 6.73
CA SER A 181 -19.70 7.21 6.83
C SER A 181 -18.76 6.57 5.80
N GLU A 182 -19.01 5.30 5.46
CA GLU A 182 -18.35 4.52 4.42
C GLU A 182 -18.62 5.09 3.04
N GLN A 183 -19.88 5.43 2.73
CA GLN A 183 -20.25 6.05 1.45
C GLN A 183 -19.53 7.40 1.28
N TYR A 184 -19.53 8.25 2.31
CA TYR A 184 -18.82 9.53 2.28
C TYR A 184 -17.30 9.36 2.09
N LEU A 185 -16.69 8.36 2.72
CA LEU A 185 -15.27 8.03 2.53
C LEU A 185 -14.99 7.61 1.08
N ILE A 186 -15.83 6.74 0.51
CA ILE A 186 -15.72 6.29 -0.88
C ILE A 186 -15.88 7.46 -1.85
N ASP A 187 -16.89 8.29 -1.66
CA ASP A 187 -17.14 9.46 -2.51
C ASP A 187 -15.99 10.47 -2.44
N MET A 188 -15.41 10.66 -1.26
CA MET A 188 -14.23 11.51 -1.06
C MET A 188 -13.01 10.97 -1.78
N LEU A 189 -12.72 9.67 -1.66
CA LEU A 189 -11.62 9.01 -2.36
C LEU A 189 -11.82 9.03 -3.87
N CYS A 190 -13.05 8.81 -4.34
CA CYS A 190 -13.37 8.87 -5.77
C CYS A 190 -13.26 10.29 -6.33
N SER A 191 -13.68 11.29 -5.56
CA SER A 191 -13.51 12.71 -5.92
C SER A 191 -12.05 13.13 -6.00
N SER A 192 -11.14 12.34 -5.42
CA SER A 192 -9.71 12.61 -5.32
C SER A 192 -8.86 11.81 -6.31
N GLY A 193 -9.42 10.84 -7.05
CA GLY A 193 -8.70 10.13 -8.11
C GLY A 193 -9.03 8.64 -8.26
N PHE A 194 -9.56 8.00 -7.21
CA PHE A 194 -10.03 6.61 -7.29
C PHE A 194 -11.32 6.47 -8.12
N LYS A 195 -11.60 5.26 -8.57
CA LYS A 195 -12.88 4.86 -9.18
C LYS A 195 -13.51 3.74 -8.37
N LYS A 196 -14.84 3.64 -8.41
CA LYS A 196 -15.59 2.65 -7.61
C LYS A 196 -15.20 1.20 -7.93
N GLU A 197 -14.75 0.98 -9.16
CA GLU A 197 -14.37 -0.32 -9.71
C GLU A 197 -12.85 -0.56 -9.65
N ASP A 198 -12.08 0.35 -9.04
CA ASP A 198 -10.63 0.18 -8.92
C ASP A 198 -10.32 -1.10 -8.14
N LYS A 199 -9.30 -1.81 -8.63
CA LYS A 199 -8.70 -2.99 -8.00
C LYS A 199 -7.44 -2.58 -7.26
N TRP A 200 -7.05 -3.35 -6.25
CA TRP A 200 -5.77 -3.18 -5.57
C TRP A 200 -4.61 -3.43 -6.54
N PRO A 201 -3.81 -2.40 -6.90
CA PRO A 201 -2.69 -2.59 -7.82
C PRO A 201 -1.64 -3.55 -7.29
N ARG A 202 -1.43 -3.54 -5.96
CA ARG A 202 -0.68 -4.56 -5.24
C ARG A 202 -1.57 -5.21 -4.20
N ARG A 203 -1.65 -6.54 -4.23
CA ARG A 203 -2.38 -7.38 -3.29
C ARG A 203 -1.66 -8.71 -3.16
N VAL A 204 -0.95 -8.90 -2.05
CA VAL A 204 -0.01 -10.00 -1.85
C VAL A 204 -0.46 -10.83 -0.65
N LEU A 205 -0.53 -12.15 -0.84
CA LEU A 205 -0.70 -13.10 0.25
C LEU A 205 0.64 -13.38 0.91
N GLU A 206 0.75 -13.01 2.18
CA GLU A 206 1.98 -13.13 2.95
C GLU A 206 2.41 -14.61 3.09
N PRO A 207 3.70 -14.94 2.89
CA PRO A 207 4.16 -16.33 2.86
C PRO A 207 4.16 -16.98 4.25
N SER A 208 4.48 -16.22 5.30
CA SER A 208 4.64 -16.70 6.67
C SER A 208 3.39 -16.51 7.53
N ARG A 209 2.34 -15.86 7.01
CA ARG A 209 1.17 -15.41 7.79
C ARG A 209 -0.12 -15.57 7.00
N ALA A 210 -1.23 -15.81 7.71
CA ALA A 210 -2.56 -15.76 7.12
C ALA A 210 -3.03 -14.29 7.00
N CYS A 211 -2.29 -13.51 6.22
CA CYS A 211 -2.51 -12.09 6.01
C CYS A 211 -2.38 -11.76 4.51
N ILE A 212 -3.17 -10.82 4.02
CA ILE A 212 -3.00 -10.21 2.71
C ILE A 212 -2.67 -8.73 2.91
N SER A 213 -1.55 -8.28 2.35
CA SER A 213 -1.18 -6.88 2.31
C SER A 213 -1.50 -6.29 0.94
N SER A 214 -2.25 -5.19 0.92
CA SER A 214 -2.62 -4.51 -0.31
C SER A 214 -2.27 -3.03 -0.25
N LEU A 215 -1.94 -2.46 -1.41
CA LEU A 215 -1.59 -1.05 -1.54
C LEU A 215 -2.12 -0.49 -2.85
N ALA A 216 -2.76 0.67 -2.76
CA ALA A 216 -3.19 1.49 -3.88
C ALA A 216 -2.74 2.94 -3.68
N LEU A 217 -2.36 3.59 -4.77
CA LEU A 217 -1.86 4.96 -4.78
C LEU A 217 -2.65 5.74 -5.83
N THR A 218 -2.97 7.00 -5.53
CA THR A 218 -3.50 7.93 -6.53
C THR A 218 -2.99 9.33 -6.25
N GLU A 219 -2.65 10.06 -7.29
CA GLU A 219 -2.46 11.50 -7.20
C GLU A 219 -3.82 12.18 -6.97
N VAL A 220 -3.82 13.23 -6.14
CA VAL A 220 -5.00 14.05 -5.87
C VAL A 220 -5.28 14.94 -7.08
N LYS A 221 -6.34 14.62 -7.83
CA LYS A 221 -6.75 15.38 -9.01
C LYS A 221 -7.71 16.51 -8.65
N ASN A 222 -7.64 17.63 -9.38
CA ASN A 222 -8.71 18.60 -9.37
C ASN A 222 -9.89 18.08 -10.17
N ASN A 223 -11.05 18.00 -9.54
CA ASN A 223 -12.30 17.89 -10.27
C ASN A 223 -12.69 19.26 -10.86
N ASP A 224 -13.34 19.26 -12.03
CA ASP A 224 -13.78 20.46 -12.78
C ASP A 224 -14.75 21.37 -11.99
N LYS A 225 -15.22 20.94 -10.82
CA LYS A 225 -16.08 21.71 -9.91
C LYS A 225 -15.23 22.32 -8.76
N PRO A 226 -14.82 23.59 -8.87
CA PRO A 226 -13.84 24.20 -7.96
C PRO A 226 -14.30 24.27 -6.49
N SER A 227 -15.60 24.42 -6.22
CA SER A 227 -16.12 24.48 -4.84
C SER A 227 -16.04 23.14 -4.10
N THR A 228 -16.19 22.03 -4.81
CA THR A 228 -16.09 20.68 -4.23
C THR A 228 -14.63 20.26 -4.07
N SER A 229 -13.76 20.61 -5.03
CA SER A 229 -12.32 20.27 -4.99
C SER A 229 -11.60 20.88 -3.78
N ILE A 230 -11.86 22.16 -3.49
CA ILE A 230 -11.25 22.87 -2.35
C ILE A 230 -11.66 22.22 -1.00
N ASN A 231 -12.93 21.82 -0.87
CA ASN A 231 -13.44 21.19 0.36
C ASN A 231 -12.83 19.79 0.57
N THR A 232 -12.69 19.01 -0.51
CA THR A 232 -12.07 17.67 -0.45
C THR A 232 -10.60 17.75 -0.10
N SER A 233 -9.85 18.68 -0.70
CA SER A 233 -8.41 18.85 -0.42
C SER A 233 -8.14 19.28 1.02
N GLN A 234 -8.98 20.16 1.58
CA GLN A 234 -8.93 20.54 3.00
C GLN A 234 -9.21 19.35 3.94
N LYS A 235 -10.14 18.45 3.57
CA LYS A 235 -10.40 17.23 4.33
C LYS A 235 -9.24 16.25 4.26
N LEU A 236 -8.62 16.09 3.09
CA LEU A 236 -7.47 15.21 2.91
C LEU A 236 -6.26 15.63 3.74
N LEU A 237 -6.06 16.94 3.93
CA LEU A 237 -5.00 17.48 4.79
C LEU A 237 -5.07 16.98 6.24
N LEU A 238 -6.24 16.55 6.72
CA LEU A 238 -6.38 15.92 8.04
C LEU A 238 -5.58 14.61 8.16
N PHE A 239 -5.26 13.97 7.03
CA PHE A 239 -4.52 12.71 6.95
C PHE A 239 -3.02 12.90 6.66
N TRP A 240 -2.56 14.14 6.50
CA TRP A 240 -1.13 14.42 6.31
C TRP A 240 -0.37 14.28 7.63
N ARG A 241 0.63 13.39 7.66
CA ARG A 241 1.41 13.03 8.87
C ARG A 241 0.56 12.51 10.04
N LYS A 242 -0.70 12.16 9.77
CA LYS A 242 -1.67 11.58 10.71
C LYS A 242 -2.51 10.53 9.99
N PRO A 243 -1.93 9.36 9.66
CA PRO A 243 -2.66 8.33 8.94
C PRO A 243 -3.96 7.95 9.67
N ALA A 244 -5.08 7.97 8.96
CA ALA A 244 -6.35 7.49 9.49
C ALA A 244 -6.42 5.98 9.37
N ARG A 245 -6.91 5.31 10.43
CA ARG A 245 -7.07 3.85 10.46
C ARG A 245 -8.51 3.46 10.71
N LYS A 246 -9.02 2.53 9.91
CA LYS A 246 -10.33 1.91 10.11
C LYS A 246 -10.15 0.39 10.19
N CYS A 247 -10.67 -0.22 11.25
CA CYS A 247 -10.61 -1.66 11.48
C CYS A 247 -12.03 -2.23 11.57
N TRP A 248 -12.30 -3.33 10.88
CA TRP A 248 -13.58 -4.04 10.96
C TRP A 248 -13.41 -5.52 10.65
N TRP A 249 -14.49 -6.27 10.86
CA TRP A 249 -14.56 -7.70 10.60
C TRP A 249 -15.58 -8.00 9.51
N ASP A 250 -15.22 -8.95 8.64
CA ASP A 250 -16.07 -9.51 7.59
C ASP A 250 -16.16 -11.04 7.79
N CYS A 251 -17.23 -11.64 7.29
CA CYS A 251 -17.47 -13.07 7.34
C CYS A 251 -17.81 -13.58 5.94
N MET A 252 -17.01 -14.50 5.43
CA MET A 252 -17.10 -15.02 4.07
C MET A 252 -17.24 -16.54 4.12
N GLU A 253 -17.94 -17.11 3.14
CA GLU A 253 -18.05 -18.56 2.96
C GLU A 253 -17.53 -18.92 1.58
N PHE A 254 -16.65 -19.92 1.52
CA PHE A 254 -16.13 -20.45 0.27
C PHE A 254 -16.54 -21.92 0.11
N THR A 255 -16.86 -22.30 -1.12
CA THR A 255 -17.06 -23.68 -1.55
C THR A 255 -15.93 -24.09 -2.49
N ASN A 256 -15.76 -25.39 -2.70
CA ASN A 256 -14.79 -25.95 -3.65
C ASN A 256 -13.34 -25.50 -3.40
N ILE A 257 -12.93 -25.48 -2.12
CA ILE A 257 -11.53 -25.23 -1.73
C ILE A 257 -10.79 -26.57 -1.72
N GLU A 258 -9.65 -26.64 -2.40
CA GLU A 258 -8.79 -27.82 -2.37
C GLU A 258 -8.39 -28.15 -0.91
N GLY A 259 -8.56 -29.41 -0.51
CA GLY A 259 -8.41 -29.85 0.88
C GLY A 259 -9.66 -29.71 1.76
N SER A 260 -10.80 -29.29 1.23
CA SER A 260 -12.11 -29.31 1.94
C SER A 260 -13.23 -29.81 1.04
N MET A 261 -13.99 -30.81 1.51
CA MET A 261 -15.21 -31.30 0.81
C MET A 261 -16.46 -30.45 1.10
N GLY A 262 -16.37 -29.49 2.02
CA GLY A 262 -17.50 -28.70 2.49
C GLY A 262 -17.28 -27.19 2.41
N LYS A 263 -18.30 -26.45 2.86
CA LYS A 263 -18.23 -24.99 3.04
C LYS A 263 -17.16 -24.65 4.06
N VAL A 264 -16.27 -23.72 3.69
CA VAL A 264 -15.22 -23.19 4.56
C VAL A 264 -15.63 -21.79 4.97
N LYS A 265 -15.81 -21.58 6.28
CA LYS A 265 -16.13 -20.27 6.85
C LYS A 265 -14.84 -19.53 7.18
N VAL A 266 -14.78 -18.26 6.79
CA VAL A 266 -13.61 -17.42 6.95
C VAL A 266 -14.00 -16.11 7.60
N TRP A 267 -13.35 -15.80 8.72
CA TRP A 267 -13.42 -14.46 9.31
C TRP A 267 -12.23 -13.65 8.82
N ALA A 268 -12.48 -12.45 8.35
CA ALA A 268 -11.44 -11.53 7.89
C ALA A 268 -11.48 -10.25 8.72
N ARG A 269 -10.37 -9.93 9.37
CA ARG A 269 -10.15 -8.62 10.00
C ARG A 269 -9.44 -7.74 9.00
N ARG A 270 -10.08 -6.66 8.59
CA ARG A 270 -9.50 -5.67 7.67
C ARG A 270 -9.07 -4.45 8.45
N VAL A 271 -7.86 -3.98 8.18
CA VAL A 271 -7.36 -2.70 8.66
C VAL A 271 -6.99 -1.87 7.45
N TRP A 272 -7.72 -0.79 7.22
CA TRP A 272 -7.33 0.22 6.25
C TRP A 272 -6.52 1.30 6.93
N THR A 273 -5.45 1.70 6.27
CA THR A 273 -4.68 2.90 6.59
C THR A 273 -4.76 3.85 5.40
N LEU A 274 -5.28 5.05 5.63
CA LEU A 274 -5.35 6.14 4.67
C LEU A 274 -4.36 7.22 5.11
N GLU A 275 -3.40 7.52 4.24
CA GLU A 275 -2.38 8.54 4.46
C GLU A 275 -2.32 9.48 3.26
N LEU A 276 -2.05 10.75 3.51
CA LEU A 276 -1.72 11.72 2.47
C LEU A 276 -0.21 11.98 2.50
N SER A 277 0.47 11.75 1.39
CA SER A 277 1.87 12.12 1.18
C SER A 277 1.94 13.36 0.31
N ILE A 278 2.70 14.37 0.74
CA ILE A 278 2.89 15.61 -0.02
C ILE A 278 4.38 15.74 -0.35
N LEU A 279 4.69 15.67 -1.64
CA LEU A 279 6.05 15.76 -2.17
C LEU A 279 6.27 17.15 -2.74
N SER A 280 7.46 17.72 -2.48
CA SER A 280 7.86 18.98 -3.10
C SER A 280 8.42 18.69 -4.48
N VAL A 281 7.94 19.43 -5.48
CA VAL A 281 8.58 19.49 -6.79
C VAL A 281 9.67 20.56 -6.66
N LYS A 282 10.94 20.16 -6.63
CA LYS A 282 12.09 21.09 -6.57
C LYS A 282 12.65 21.32 -7.97
#